data_AF-A0A7X2KED9-F1
#
_entry.id   AF-A0A7X2KED9-F1
#
_cell.length_a   1.000
_cell.length_b   1.000
_cell.length_c   1.000
_cell.angle_alpha   90.00
_cell.angle_beta   90.00
_cell.angle_gamma   90.00
#
_symmetry.space_group_name_H-M   'P 1'
#
loop_
_entity.id
_entity.type
_entity.pdbx_description
1 polymer ?
#
loop_
_entity_poly.entity_id
_entity_poly.type
_entity_poly.pdbx_seq_one_letter_code
_entity_poly.pdbx_strand_id
1 'polypeptide(L)'
;MTSGGETEFRLRRLADKGVRAQQQSVENIDWSRRPELPFWLPKRLAGWAVSQFLHGEMATAGMCRQISSRLDSAAAQVFLETQYCDEMRHAAIYQRYVDALGGSADITPQLAFAYDQALSWDGPVDGIILAFHCILEGESLMLQQDVRRWLPCPLFSEISDIIARDEARHVAFGRIWCQASLPTLPLAEHRHIHRHLRQLWFTTMNSVIRRIRPFDIINGPKPWPVWLDEAWAAREAELAKHGLRIGDASMTTVAA
;
A
#
# COMPACT_ATOMS: atom_id res chain seq x y z
N MET A 1 7.20 -24.22 -20.08
CA MET A 1 7.63 -23.89 -18.70
C MET A 1 6.50 -24.27 -17.75
N THR A 2 6.79 -24.82 -16.58
CA THR A 2 5.78 -25.02 -15.53
C THR A 2 5.29 -23.66 -15.02
N SER A 3 4.07 -23.57 -14.47
CA SER A 3 3.52 -22.31 -13.93
C SER A 3 4.43 -21.66 -12.88
N GLY A 4 5.12 -22.48 -12.07
CA GLY A 4 6.13 -22.02 -11.11
C GLY A 4 7.35 -21.39 -11.79
N GLY A 5 7.86 -21.99 -12.88
CA GLY A 5 9.00 -21.46 -13.62
C GLY A 5 8.71 -20.14 -14.34
N GLU A 6 7.49 -19.94 -14.84
CA GLU A 6 7.07 -18.67 -15.44
C GLU A 6 6.95 -17.56 -14.39
N THR A 7 6.41 -17.88 -13.21
CA THR A 7 6.26 -16.93 -12.10
C THR A 7 7.62 -16.45 -11.60
N GLU A 8 8.54 -17.38 -11.33
CA GLU A 8 9.92 -17.06 -10.90
C GLU A 8 10.62 -16.17 -11.92
N PHE A 9 10.45 -16.44 -13.22
CA PHE A 9 11.01 -15.60 -14.28
C PHE A 9 10.43 -14.18 -14.29
N ARG A 10 9.11 -14.02 -14.12
CA ARG A 10 8.45 -12.71 -14.05
C ARG A 10 8.91 -11.91 -12.83
N LEU A 11 8.99 -12.57 -11.67
CA LEU A 11 9.49 -11.97 -10.43
C LEU A 11 10.95 -11.56 -10.57
N ARG A 12 11.80 -12.40 -11.19
CA ARG A 12 13.21 -12.08 -11.40
C ARG A 12 13.39 -10.85 -12.26
N ARG A 13 12.64 -10.75 -13.36
CA ARG A 13 12.67 -9.55 -14.22
C ARG A 13 12.23 -8.29 -13.47
N LEU A 14 11.25 -8.41 -12.58
CA LEU A 14 10.77 -7.30 -11.76
C LEU A 14 11.82 -6.88 -10.72
N ALA A 15 12.44 -7.84 -10.03
CA ALA A 15 13.54 -7.62 -9.09
C ALA A 15 14.74 -6.95 -9.78
N ASP A 16 15.17 -7.45 -10.94
CA ASP A 16 16.27 -6.86 -11.70
C ASP A 16 15.94 -5.42 -12.14
N LYS A 17 14.66 -5.10 -12.39
CA LYS A 17 14.21 -3.74 -12.68
C LYS A 17 14.33 -2.85 -11.44
N GLY A 18 13.97 -3.35 -10.25
CA GLY A 18 14.15 -2.67 -8.98
C GLY A 18 15.62 -2.34 -8.71
N VAL A 19 16.50 -3.34 -8.79
CA VAL A 19 17.96 -3.15 -8.60
C VAL A 19 18.52 -2.08 -9.54
N ARG A 20 18.15 -2.12 -10.83
CA ARG A 20 18.59 -1.09 -11.79
C ARG A 20 18.05 0.29 -11.46
N ALA A 21 16.78 0.38 -11.05
CA ALA A 21 16.18 1.65 -10.66
C ALA A 21 16.92 2.28 -9.46
N GLN A 22 17.29 1.47 -8.46
CA GLN A 22 18.06 1.92 -7.30
C GLN A 22 19.47 2.38 -7.65
N GLN A 23 20.15 1.67 -8.55
CA GLN A 23 21.47 2.08 -9.04
C GLN A 23 21.41 3.39 -9.84
N GLN A 24 20.28 3.65 -10.48
CA GLN A 24 20.03 4.86 -11.25
C GLN A 24 19.38 5.98 -10.44
N SER A 25 18.89 5.69 -9.22
CA SER A 25 18.27 6.66 -8.34
C SER A 25 19.33 7.58 -7.73
N VAL A 26 19.90 8.44 -8.56
CA VAL A 26 20.54 9.68 -8.13
C VAL A 26 19.39 10.65 -7.92
N GLU A 27 18.80 10.66 -6.72
CA GLU A 27 17.62 11.48 -6.45
C GLU A 27 17.97 12.96 -6.51
N ASN A 28 17.68 13.56 -7.66
CA ASN A 28 17.77 15.01 -7.88
C ASN A 28 16.54 15.73 -7.32
N ILE A 29 16.09 15.40 -6.10
CA ILE A 29 15.09 16.24 -5.44
C ILE A 29 15.78 17.56 -5.13
N ASP A 30 15.26 18.66 -5.67
CA ASP A 30 15.77 20.00 -5.42
C ASP A 30 15.41 20.47 -4.01
N TRP A 31 16.14 19.96 -3.02
CA TRP A 31 15.99 20.34 -1.61
C TRP A 31 16.46 21.76 -1.30
N SER A 32 16.93 22.53 -2.29
CA SER A 32 17.10 23.98 -2.12
C SER A 32 15.75 24.70 -2.04
N ARG A 33 14.69 24.09 -2.61
CA ARG A 33 13.31 24.54 -2.47
C ARG A 33 12.82 24.32 -1.05
N ARG A 34 12.02 25.25 -0.57
CA ARG A 34 11.29 25.11 0.70
C ARG A 34 9.88 24.58 0.40
N PRO A 35 9.23 23.89 1.35
CA PRO A 35 7.80 23.60 1.23
C PRO A 35 7.00 24.91 1.08
N GLU A 36 6.35 25.08 -0.07
CA GLU A 36 5.49 26.22 -0.37
C GLU A 36 4.03 25.78 -0.18
N LEU A 37 3.41 26.27 0.89
CA LEU A 37 2.03 25.96 1.24
C LEU A 37 1.10 27.12 0.85
N PRO A 38 -0.13 26.85 0.40
CA PRO A 38 -1.13 27.90 0.26
C PRO A 38 -1.35 28.66 1.57
N PHE A 39 -1.62 29.97 1.49
CA PHE A 39 -1.81 30.82 2.69
C PHE A 39 -2.93 30.32 3.62
N TRP A 40 -3.92 29.60 3.08
CA TRP A 40 -5.06 29.07 3.80
C TRP A 40 -4.78 27.70 4.45
N LEU A 41 -3.69 27.02 4.07
CA LEU A 41 -3.39 25.67 4.52
C LEU A 41 -2.47 25.70 5.76
N PRO A 42 -2.93 25.23 6.94
CA PRO A 42 -2.08 25.20 8.12
C PRO A 42 -0.91 24.25 7.94
N LYS A 43 0.32 24.72 8.24
CA LYS A 43 1.56 23.93 8.19
C LYS A 43 1.43 22.60 8.96
N ARG A 44 0.80 22.63 10.13
CA ARG A 44 0.53 21.45 10.98
C ARG A 44 -0.34 20.40 10.29
N LEU A 45 -1.28 20.79 9.42
CA LEU A 45 -2.15 19.87 8.71
C LEU A 45 -1.38 19.15 7.60
N ALA A 46 -0.59 19.90 6.84
CA ALA A 46 0.30 19.33 5.83
C ALA A 46 1.35 18.39 6.48
N GLY A 47 1.99 18.84 7.56
CA GLY A 47 2.95 18.03 8.31
C GLY A 47 2.32 16.76 8.87
N TRP A 48 1.13 16.86 9.46
CA TRP A 48 0.39 15.69 9.95
C TRP A 48 0.08 14.68 8.86
N ALA A 49 -0.46 15.11 7.70
CA ALA A 49 -0.82 14.21 6.61
C ALA A 49 0.41 13.52 6.01
N VAL A 50 1.49 14.27 5.76
CA VAL A 50 2.72 13.70 5.21
C VAL A 50 3.42 12.77 6.22
N SER A 51 3.28 13.04 7.52
CA SER A 51 3.78 12.12 8.55
C SER A 51 3.08 10.75 8.49
N GLN A 52 1.81 10.67 8.07
CA GLN A 52 1.15 9.38 7.93
C GLN A 52 1.73 8.55 6.77
N PHE A 53 2.18 9.18 5.68
CA PHE A 53 2.93 8.47 4.63
C PHE A 53 4.29 8.01 5.14
N LEU A 54 5.04 8.86 5.85
CA LEU A 54 6.30 8.49 6.49
C LEU A 54 6.16 7.21 7.35
N HIS A 55 5.17 7.19 8.26
CA HIS A 55 4.91 6.03 9.10
C HIS A 55 4.51 4.80 8.28
N GLY A 56 3.82 5.02 7.17
CA GLY A 56 3.51 3.96 6.23
C GLY A 56 4.74 3.34 5.60
N GLU A 57 5.64 4.13 5.04
CA GLU A 57 6.85 3.59 4.42
C GLU A 57 7.71 2.82 5.42
N MET A 58 7.80 3.28 6.68
CA MET A 58 8.52 2.56 7.73
C MET A 58 7.89 1.20 8.06
N ALA A 59 6.56 1.14 8.18
CA ALA A 59 5.85 -0.11 8.42
C ALA A 59 5.99 -1.06 7.22
N THR A 60 5.95 -0.49 6.02
CA THR A 60 6.09 -1.19 4.75
C THR A 60 7.46 -1.83 4.60
N ALA A 61 8.51 -1.11 4.98
CA ALA A 61 9.86 -1.67 5.10
C ALA A 61 9.91 -2.86 6.08
N GLY A 62 9.29 -2.72 7.26
CA GLY A 62 9.20 -3.82 8.24
C GLY A 62 8.52 -5.08 7.68
N MET A 63 7.42 -4.88 6.95
CA MET A 63 6.64 -5.96 6.34
C MET A 63 7.43 -6.72 5.28
N CYS A 64 8.21 -6.02 4.45
CA CYS A 64 9.04 -6.66 3.41
C CYS A 64 9.94 -7.76 4.00
N ARG A 65 10.54 -7.50 5.17
CA ARG A 65 11.39 -8.47 5.88
C ARG A 65 10.60 -9.66 6.41
N GLN A 66 9.41 -9.42 6.96
CA GLN A 66 8.55 -10.49 7.47
C GLN A 66 8.00 -11.38 6.35
N ILE A 67 7.61 -10.80 5.22
CA ILE A 67 7.18 -11.58 4.06
C ILE A 67 8.36 -12.38 3.53
N SER A 68 9.53 -11.74 3.33
CA SER A 68 10.72 -12.37 2.75
C SER A 68 11.13 -13.64 3.49
N SER A 69 11.08 -13.63 4.84
CA SER A 69 11.41 -14.80 5.66
C SER A 69 10.41 -15.97 5.54
N ARG A 70 9.24 -15.75 4.93
CA ARG A 70 8.17 -16.74 4.74
C ARG A 70 8.06 -17.27 3.31
N LEU A 71 8.88 -16.78 2.38
CA LEU A 71 8.84 -17.18 0.97
C LEU A 71 9.98 -18.13 0.61
N ASP A 72 9.67 -19.12 -0.23
CA ASP A 72 10.64 -20.05 -0.84
C ASP A 72 10.86 -19.73 -2.34
N SER A 73 10.98 -18.44 -2.66
CA SER A 73 11.29 -17.94 -4.00
C SER A 73 12.44 -16.95 -3.91
N ALA A 74 13.57 -17.30 -4.51
CA ALA A 74 14.75 -16.44 -4.52
C ALA A 74 14.46 -15.10 -5.22
N ALA A 75 13.73 -15.13 -6.34
CA ALA A 75 13.32 -13.91 -7.03
C ALA A 75 12.41 -13.03 -6.17
N ALA A 76 11.47 -13.61 -5.42
CA ALA A 76 10.60 -12.85 -4.53
C ALA A 76 11.37 -12.24 -3.36
N GLN A 77 12.30 -12.98 -2.75
CA GLN A 77 13.15 -12.47 -1.67
C GLN A 77 14.03 -11.30 -2.15
N VAL A 78 14.64 -11.42 -3.34
CA VAL A 78 15.42 -10.32 -3.94
C VAL A 78 14.52 -9.11 -4.20
N PHE A 79 13.30 -9.33 -4.73
CA PHE A 79 12.36 -8.23 -4.93
C PHE A 79 12.01 -7.52 -3.61
N LEU A 80 11.67 -8.26 -2.56
CA LEU A 80 11.30 -7.69 -1.27
C LEU A 80 12.47 -6.96 -0.61
N GLU A 81 13.71 -7.38 -0.84
CA GLU A 81 14.89 -6.61 -0.41
C GLU A 81 15.04 -5.30 -1.18
N THR A 82 14.77 -5.31 -2.50
CA THR A 82 14.74 -4.05 -3.26
C THR A 82 13.62 -3.14 -2.77
N GLN A 83 12.42 -3.68 -2.52
CA GLN A 83 11.32 -2.90 -1.97
C GLN A 83 11.69 -2.32 -0.60
N TYR A 84 12.23 -3.13 0.33
CA TYR A 84 12.72 -2.64 1.63
C TYR A 84 13.61 -1.40 1.50
N CYS A 85 14.57 -1.42 0.57
CA CYS A 85 15.45 -0.29 0.31
C CYS A 85 14.70 0.92 -0.28
N ASP A 86 13.72 0.69 -1.17
CA ASP A 86 12.86 1.74 -1.72
C ASP A 86 12.03 2.42 -0.62
N GLU A 87 11.38 1.64 0.24
CA GLU A 87 10.55 2.16 1.34
C GLU A 87 11.37 2.95 2.37
N MET A 88 12.56 2.47 2.73
CA MET A 88 13.45 3.20 3.64
C MET A 88 13.90 4.54 3.05
N ARG A 89 14.10 4.59 1.73
CA ARG A 89 14.43 5.82 1.01
C ARG A 89 13.23 6.77 0.97
N HIS A 90 12.03 6.27 0.67
CA HIS A 90 10.81 7.06 0.71
C HIS A 90 10.52 7.62 2.10
N ALA A 91 10.71 6.82 3.15
CA ALA A 91 10.63 7.26 4.54
C ALA A 91 11.60 8.42 4.80
N ALA A 92 12.87 8.31 4.39
CA ALA A 92 13.85 9.38 4.56
C ALA A 92 13.45 10.68 3.82
N ILE A 93 12.88 10.57 2.63
CA ILE A 93 12.38 11.71 1.84
C ILE A 93 11.22 12.39 2.58
N TYR A 94 10.22 11.63 3.03
CA TYR A 94 9.11 12.20 3.78
C TYR A 94 9.56 12.81 5.11
N GLN A 95 10.47 12.15 5.83
CA GLN A 95 11.05 12.68 7.07
C GLN A 95 11.66 14.06 6.83
N ARG A 96 12.48 14.19 5.78
CA ARG A 96 13.11 15.47 5.43
C ARG A 96 12.07 16.55 5.08
N TYR A 97 11.00 16.18 4.37
CA TYR A 97 9.90 17.10 4.07
C TYR A 97 9.16 17.56 5.33
N VAL A 98 8.81 16.65 6.25
CA VAL A 98 8.11 17.00 7.50
C VAL A 98 9.00 17.78 8.46
N ASP A 99 10.30 17.53 8.48
CA ASP A 99 11.27 18.32 9.26
C ASP A 99 11.32 19.78 8.77
N ALA A 100 11.31 19.99 7.45
CA ALA A 100 11.15 21.32 6.87
C ALA A 100 9.80 21.96 7.24
N LEU A 101 8.77 21.13 7.49
CA LEU A 101 7.49 21.55 8.02
C LEU A 101 7.45 21.77 9.54
N GLY A 102 8.52 21.48 10.27
CA GLY A 102 8.64 21.71 11.71
C GLY A 102 8.55 20.43 12.56
N GLY A 103 8.66 19.25 11.94
CA GLY A 103 8.73 17.94 12.59
C GLY A 103 7.62 16.99 12.18
N SER A 104 7.82 15.70 12.47
CA SER A 104 6.84 14.64 12.25
C SER A 104 5.75 14.62 13.32
N ALA A 105 4.52 14.33 12.92
CA ALA A 105 3.43 13.97 13.82
C ALA A 105 3.44 12.47 14.12
N ASP A 106 2.82 12.05 15.23
CA ASP A 106 2.70 10.64 15.58
C ASP A 106 1.84 9.86 14.59
N ILE A 107 2.09 8.55 14.52
CA ILE A 107 1.25 7.61 13.78
C ILE A 107 -0.16 7.61 14.37
N THR A 108 -1.17 7.61 13.52
CA THR A 108 -2.55 7.47 14.01
C THR A 108 -2.77 6.08 14.61
N PRO A 109 -3.55 5.93 15.70
CA PRO A 109 -3.84 4.63 16.29
C PRO A 109 -4.45 3.64 15.30
N GLN A 110 -5.19 4.13 14.31
CA GLN A 110 -5.80 3.29 13.29
C GLN A 110 -4.78 2.76 12.29
N LEU A 111 -3.81 3.59 11.89
CA LEU A 111 -2.74 3.16 11.00
C LEU A 111 -1.80 2.17 11.72
N ALA A 112 -1.47 2.44 12.98
CA ALA A 112 -0.74 1.51 13.83
C ALA A 112 -1.47 0.16 13.96
N PHE A 113 -2.78 0.20 14.25
CA PHE A 113 -3.61 -1.00 14.31
C PHE A 113 -3.63 -1.80 13.01
N ALA A 114 -3.65 -1.13 11.85
CA ALA A 114 -3.57 -1.79 10.54
C ALA A 114 -2.30 -2.62 10.40
N TYR A 115 -1.17 -2.03 10.79
CA TYR A 115 0.13 -2.67 10.72
C TYR A 115 0.22 -3.80 11.72
N ASP A 116 -0.24 -3.61 12.96
CA ASP A 116 -0.28 -4.68 13.95
C ASP A 116 -1.13 -5.86 13.46
N GLN A 117 -2.29 -5.61 12.84
CA GLN A 117 -3.14 -6.66 12.26
C GLN A 117 -2.47 -7.37 11.09
N ALA A 118 -1.75 -6.65 10.22
CA ALA A 118 -1.03 -7.26 9.11
C ALA A 118 0.19 -8.08 9.60
N LEU A 119 0.93 -7.56 10.58
CA LEU A 119 2.11 -8.21 11.17
C LEU A 119 1.74 -9.44 12.01
N SER A 120 0.58 -9.43 12.65
CA SER A 120 0.08 -10.55 13.48
C SER A 120 -0.62 -11.65 12.67
N TRP A 121 -0.71 -11.51 11.35
CA TRP A 121 -1.37 -12.50 10.49
C TRP A 121 -0.66 -13.87 10.49
N ASP A 122 -1.38 -14.88 10.95
CA ASP A 122 -0.93 -16.26 11.11
C ASP A 122 -1.32 -17.20 9.96
N GLY A 123 -2.21 -16.76 9.06
CA GLY A 123 -2.62 -17.51 7.87
C GLY A 123 -1.56 -17.52 6.75
N PRO A 124 -1.91 -17.96 5.53
CA PRO A 124 -0.98 -18.01 4.39
C PRO A 124 -0.38 -16.65 4.06
N VAL A 125 0.89 -16.64 3.64
CA VAL A 125 1.63 -15.40 3.31
C VAL A 125 0.93 -14.53 2.25
N ASP A 126 0.12 -15.15 1.39
CA ASP A 126 -0.72 -14.51 0.38
C ASP A 126 -1.69 -13.47 0.97
N GLY A 127 -2.18 -13.72 2.19
CA GLY A 127 -3.04 -12.77 2.90
C GLY A 127 -2.32 -11.46 3.19
N ILE A 128 -1.08 -11.53 3.65
CA ILE A 128 -0.23 -10.36 3.90
C ILE A 128 0.12 -9.68 2.59
N ILE A 129 0.54 -10.45 1.57
CA ILE A 129 0.92 -9.89 0.27
C ILE A 129 -0.25 -9.12 -0.36
N LEU A 130 -1.48 -9.65 -0.30
CA LEU A 130 -2.68 -8.95 -0.78
C LEU A 130 -3.02 -7.72 0.08
N ALA A 131 -2.98 -7.85 1.41
CA ALA A 131 -3.26 -6.73 2.32
C ALA A 131 -2.35 -5.55 2.01
N PHE A 132 -1.08 -5.85 1.75
CA PHE A 132 -0.06 -4.86 1.59
C PHE A 132 0.01 -4.28 0.17
N HIS A 133 0.33 -5.13 -0.81
CA HIS A 133 0.60 -4.69 -2.18
C HIS A 133 -0.68 -4.38 -2.98
N CYS A 134 -1.82 -4.96 -2.61
CA CYS A 134 -3.07 -4.76 -3.35
C CYS A 134 -4.03 -3.79 -2.64
N ILE A 135 -4.09 -3.80 -1.31
CA ILE A 135 -4.95 -2.89 -0.54
C ILE A 135 -4.17 -1.65 -0.10
N LEU A 136 -3.19 -1.78 0.80
CA LEU A 136 -2.54 -0.63 1.44
C LEU A 136 -1.75 0.25 0.46
N GLU A 137 -0.87 -0.32 -0.36
CA GLU A 137 -0.10 0.43 -1.37
C GLU A 137 -1.02 1.06 -2.43
N GLY A 138 -2.00 0.30 -2.92
CA GLY A 138 -2.99 0.77 -3.89
C GLY A 138 -3.79 1.97 -3.37
N GLU A 139 -4.22 1.95 -2.10
CA GLU A 139 -4.86 3.10 -1.45
C GLU A 139 -3.89 4.24 -1.17
N SER A 140 -2.65 3.95 -0.78
CA SER A 140 -1.62 4.95 -0.50
C SER A 140 -1.39 5.84 -1.72
N LEU A 141 -1.29 5.25 -2.92
CA LEU A 141 -1.20 5.97 -4.19
C LEU A 141 -2.40 6.89 -4.44
N MET A 142 -3.63 6.40 -4.20
CA MET A 142 -4.83 7.22 -4.34
C MET A 142 -4.86 8.38 -3.33
N LEU A 143 -4.47 8.11 -2.09
CA LEU A 143 -4.40 9.13 -1.04
C LEU A 143 -3.33 10.16 -1.33
N GLN A 144 -2.17 9.77 -1.84
CA GLN A 144 -1.11 10.69 -2.24
C GLN A 144 -1.59 11.64 -3.34
N GLN A 145 -2.36 11.14 -4.32
CA GLN A 145 -3.00 11.99 -5.32
C GLN A 145 -4.00 12.98 -4.72
N ASP A 146 -4.78 12.57 -3.72
CA ASP A 146 -5.69 13.50 -3.04
C ASP A 146 -4.94 14.55 -2.23
N VAL A 147 -3.88 14.15 -1.52
CA VAL A 147 -3.02 15.09 -0.79
C VAL A 147 -2.45 16.13 -1.74
N ARG A 148 -1.92 15.73 -2.90
CA ARG A 148 -1.45 16.69 -3.92
C ARG A 148 -2.48 17.73 -4.34
N ARG A 149 -3.77 17.38 -4.36
CA ARG A 149 -4.83 18.30 -4.80
C ARG A 149 -5.07 19.41 -3.77
N TRP A 150 -5.06 19.08 -2.48
CA TRP A 150 -5.26 20.07 -1.41
C TRP A 150 -3.96 20.64 -0.83
N LEU A 151 -2.81 20.01 -1.12
CA LEU A 151 -1.45 20.46 -0.85
C LEU A 151 -0.73 20.74 -2.19
N PRO A 152 -1.08 21.83 -2.91
CA PRO A 152 -0.40 22.22 -4.14
C PRO A 152 0.98 22.83 -3.83
N CYS A 153 1.93 21.98 -3.46
CA CYS A 153 3.31 22.34 -3.13
C CYS A 153 4.23 21.75 -4.21
N PRO A 154 5.04 22.56 -4.94
CA PRO A 154 5.92 22.06 -5.99
C PRO A 154 6.90 20.98 -5.51
N LEU A 155 7.50 21.17 -4.34
CA LEU A 155 8.42 20.19 -3.73
C LEU A 155 7.70 18.87 -3.38
N PHE A 156 6.48 18.94 -2.84
CA PHE A 156 5.71 17.73 -2.54
C PHE A 156 5.29 16.99 -3.81
N SER A 157 4.91 17.73 -4.85
CA SER A 157 4.63 17.15 -6.16
C SER A 157 5.86 16.43 -6.71
N GLU A 158 7.04 17.03 -6.70
CA GLU A 158 8.27 16.38 -7.15
C GLU A 158 8.57 15.08 -6.37
N ILE A 159 8.46 15.13 -5.04
CA ILE A 159 8.63 13.95 -4.15
C ILE A 159 7.67 12.83 -4.54
N SER A 160 6.38 13.14 -4.64
CA SER A 160 5.37 12.13 -4.96
C SER A 160 5.54 11.54 -6.38
N ASP A 161 6.13 12.26 -7.34
CA ASP A 161 6.32 11.76 -8.71
C ASP A 161 7.45 10.73 -8.74
N ILE A 162 8.45 10.91 -7.88
CA ILE A 162 9.55 9.97 -7.70
C ILE A 162 9.04 8.70 -7.03
N ILE A 163 8.33 8.85 -5.90
CA ILE A 163 7.79 7.71 -5.13
C ILE A 163 6.82 6.88 -5.99
N ALA A 164 5.88 7.52 -6.70
CA ALA A 164 4.89 6.81 -7.50
C ALA A 164 5.48 5.92 -8.61
N ARG A 165 6.72 6.17 -9.06
CA ARG A 165 7.42 5.30 -10.04
C ARG A 165 7.87 3.98 -9.43
N ASP A 166 8.14 3.97 -8.13
CA ASP A 166 8.55 2.81 -7.37
C ASP A 166 7.33 1.95 -7.00
N GLU A 167 6.27 2.57 -6.50
CA GLU A 167 5.02 1.89 -6.10
C GLU A 167 4.39 1.04 -7.20
N ALA A 168 4.48 1.45 -8.46
CA ALA A 168 3.96 0.66 -9.57
C ALA A 168 4.62 -0.73 -9.67
N ARG A 169 5.87 -0.88 -9.20
CA ARG A 169 6.56 -2.18 -9.15
C ARG A 169 6.09 -3.00 -7.95
N HIS A 170 5.88 -2.38 -6.81
CA HIS A 170 5.43 -3.04 -5.57
C HIS A 170 4.04 -3.67 -5.77
N VAL A 171 3.09 -2.91 -6.31
CA VAL A 171 1.77 -3.42 -6.70
C VAL A 171 1.86 -4.55 -7.73
N ALA A 172 2.78 -4.43 -8.70
CA ALA A 172 2.98 -5.48 -9.71
C ALA A 172 3.50 -6.78 -9.11
N PHE A 173 4.37 -6.73 -8.09
CA PHE A 173 4.85 -7.91 -7.38
C PHE A 173 3.70 -8.67 -6.72
N GLY A 174 2.86 -7.98 -5.93
CA GLY A 174 1.73 -8.60 -5.26
C GLY A 174 0.79 -9.30 -6.24
N ARG A 175 0.51 -8.65 -7.38
CA ARG A 175 -0.32 -9.24 -8.46
C ARG A 175 0.32 -10.48 -9.08
N ILE A 176 1.61 -10.42 -9.42
CA ILE A 176 2.32 -11.56 -10.04
C ILE A 176 2.34 -12.76 -9.09
N TRP A 177 2.66 -12.52 -7.82
CA TRP A 177 2.69 -13.55 -6.80
C TRP A 177 1.31 -14.20 -6.63
N CYS A 178 0.30 -13.39 -6.29
CA CYS A 178 -1.03 -13.89 -5.95
C CYS A 178 -1.73 -14.60 -7.11
N GLN A 179 -1.50 -14.19 -8.36
CA GLN A 179 -2.02 -14.89 -9.54
C GLN A 179 -1.52 -16.34 -9.63
N ALA A 180 -0.31 -16.61 -9.15
CA ALA A 180 0.29 -17.94 -9.19
C ALA A 180 -0.04 -18.77 -7.94
N SER A 181 -0.02 -18.15 -6.76
CA SER A 181 -0.13 -18.84 -5.48
C SER A 181 -1.57 -19.05 -5.03
N LEU A 182 -2.47 -18.07 -5.17
CA LEU A 182 -3.85 -18.17 -4.71
C LEU A 182 -4.58 -19.41 -5.25
N PRO A 183 -4.49 -19.76 -6.55
CA PRO A 183 -5.17 -20.95 -7.08
C PRO A 183 -4.76 -22.27 -6.43
N THR A 184 -3.61 -22.32 -5.74
CA THR A 184 -3.12 -23.52 -5.05
C THR A 184 -3.68 -23.66 -3.64
N LEU A 185 -4.29 -22.60 -3.10
CA LEU A 185 -4.83 -22.60 -1.74
C LEU A 185 -6.21 -23.28 -1.69
N PRO A 186 -6.55 -23.97 -0.58
CA PRO A 186 -7.91 -24.43 -0.33
C PRO A 186 -8.89 -23.27 -0.22
N LEU A 187 -10.16 -23.50 -0.57
CA LEU A 187 -11.22 -22.48 -0.47
C LEU A 187 -11.36 -21.89 0.95
N ALA A 188 -11.10 -22.69 1.99
CA ALA A 188 -11.09 -22.22 3.38
C ALA A 188 -10.08 -21.09 3.61
N GLU A 189 -8.89 -21.19 3.00
CA GLU A 189 -7.85 -20.16 3.11
C GLU A 189 -8.22 -18.91 2.33
N HIS A 190 -8.80 -19.03 1.13
CA HIS A 190 -9.30 -17.86 0.43
C HIS A 190 -10.35 -17.10 1.25
N ARG A 191 -11.28 -17.80 1.91
CA ARG A 191 -12.26 -17.18 2.81
C ARG A 191 -11.62 -16.56 4.05
N HIS A 192 -10.56 -17.18 4.58
CA HIS A 192 -9.82 -16.64 5.70
C HIS A 192 -9.14 -15.32 5.32
N ILE A 193 -8.41 -15.32 4.21
CA ILE A 193 -7.77 -14.15 3.62
C ILE A 193 -8.80 -13.05 3.36
N HIS A 194 -9.92 -13.38 2.69
CA HIS A 194 -10.97 -12.42 2.39
C HIS A 194 -11.54 -11.74 3.63
N ARG A 195 -11.87 -12.51 4.68
CA ARG A 195 -12.35 -11.94 5.96
C ARG A 195 -11.34 -10.99 6.58
N HIS A 196 -10.06 -11.36 6.55
CA HIS A 196 -8.99 -10.51 7.05
C HIS A 196 -8.86 -9.20 6.26
N LEU A 197 -8.81 -9.26 4.94
CA LEU A 197 -8.74 -8.08 4.07
C LEU A 197 -9.96 -7.17 4.26
N ARG A 198 -11.16 -7.75 4.40
CA ARG A 198 -12.38 -7.00 4.69
C ARG A 198 -12.28 -6.32 6.05
N GLN A 199 -11.88 -7.04 7.09
CA GLN A 199 -11.72 -6.45 8.41
C GLN A 199 -10.70 -5.30 8.39
N LEU A 200 -9.55 -5.48 7.74
CA LEU A 200 -8.52 -4.44 7.59
C LEU A 200 -9.11 -3.18 6.92
N TRP A 201 -9.87 -3.34 5.83
CA TRP A 201 -10.52 -2.24 5.12
C TRP A 201 -11.45 -1.41 6.03
N PHE A 202 -12.41 -2.06 6.69
CA PHE A 202 -13.44 -1.36 7.47
C PHE A 202 -12.91 -0.77 8.78
N THR A 203 -11.89 -1.39 9.38
CA THR A 203 -11.30 -0.90 10.63
C THR A 203 -10.29 0.22 10.41
N THR A 204 -9.46 0.10 9.36
CA THR A 204 -8.34 1.01 9.14
C THR A 204 -8.67 2.09 8.13
N MET A 205 -8.99 1.68 6.89
CA MET A 205 -9.03 2.60 5.75
C MET A 205 -10.12 3.67 5.93
N ASN A 206 -11.28 3.31 6.48
CA ASN A 206 -12.34 4.28 6.79
C ASN A 206 -11.82 5.45 7.67
N SER A 207 -11.05 5.13 8.71
CA SER A 207 -10.62 6.13 9.69
C SER A 207 -9.47 6.99 9.19
N VAL A 208 -8.54 6.40 8.43
CA VAL A 208 -7.38 7.10 7.86
C VAL A 208 -7.81 7.99 6.70
N ILE A 209 -8.62 7.47 5.76
CA ILE A 209 -9.08 8.20 4.58
C ILE A 209 -9.89 9.45 4.98
N ARG A 210 -10.77 9.33 5.98
CA ARG A 210 -11.57 10.47 6.47
C ARG A 210 -10.72 11.62 7.01
N ARG A 211 -9.57 11.34 7.60
CA ARG A 211 -8.69 12.37 8.17
C ARG A 211 -7.72 12.94 7.14
N ILE A 212 -7.24 12.13 6.19
CA ILE A 212 -6.35 12.55 5.09
C ILE A 212 -7.11 13.32 4.00
N ARG A 213 -8.44 13.15 3.90
CA ARG A 213 -9.33 13.99 3.08
C ARG A 213 -10.09 15.00 3.95
N PRO A 214 -9.42 15.93 4.65
CA PRO A 214 -10.06 16.78 5.65
C PRO A 214 -11.08 17.75 5.06
N PHE A 215 -11.04 17.94 3.74
CA PHE A 215 -11.83 18.97 3.09
C PHE A 215 -13.13 18.46 2.47
N ASP A 216 -13.25 17.21 1.98
CA ASP A 216 -14.42 16.72 1.17
C ASP A 216 -14.94 17.69 0.05
N ILE A 217 -14.36 18.88 -0.09
CA ILE A 217 -14.69 19.97 -1.00
C ILE A 217 -14.32 19.59 -2.44
N ILE A 218 -13.39 18.65 -2.61
CA ILE A 218 -12.85 18.26 -3.92
C ILE A 218 -13.67 17.13 -4.57
N ASN A 219 -14.26 16.24 -3.78
CA ASN A 219 -15.02 15.08 -4.28
C ASN A 219 -16.53 15.15 -3.92
N GLY A 220 -16.98 16.25 -3.32
CA GLY A 220 -18.32 16.39 -2.75
C GLY A 220 -18.51 15.63 -1.43
N PRO A 221 -19.58 15.93 -0.67
CA PRO A 221 -19.91 15.17 0.54
C PRO A 221 -20.16 13.71 0.16
N LYS A 222 -19.31 12.81 0.67
CA LYS A 222 -19.50 11.38 0.45
C LYS A 222 -20.42 10.81 1.54
N PRO A 223 -21.44 10.01 1.18
CA PRO A 223 -22.13 9.17 2.16
C PRO A 223 -21.14 8.09 2.61
N TRP A 224 -20.33 8.41 3.63
CA TRP A 224 -19.17 7.62 4.05
C TRP A 224 -19.43 6.11 4.20
N PRO A 225 -20.55 5.65 4.79
CA PRO A 225 -20.86 4.22 4.84
C PRO A 225 -21.03 3.60 3.45
N VAL A 226 -21.81 4.23 2.58
CA VAL A 226 -22.10 3.76 1.22
C VAL A 226 -20.82 3.75 0.37
N TRP A 227 -20.03 4.82 0.43
CA TRP A 227 -18.77 4.89 -0.30
C TRP A 227 -17.78 3.80 0.14
N LEU A 228 -17.71 3.52 1.44
CA LEU A 228 -16.81 2.50 1.99
C LEU A 228 -17.20 1.10 1.50
N ASP A 229 -18.49 0.82 1.41
CA ASP A 229 -19.02 -0.44 0.87
C ASP A 229 -18.80 -0.55 -0.65
N GLU A 230 -19.07 0.50 -1.42
CA GLU A 230 -18.83 0.54 -2.87
C GLU A 230 -17.34 0.38 -3.21
N ALA A 231 -16.48 1.08 -2.47
CA ALA A 231 -15.05 0.98 -2.63
C ALA A 231 -14.59 -0.46 -2.28
N TRP A 232 -15.05 -1.03 -1.16
CA TRP A 232 -14.77 -2.44 -0.84
C TRP A 232 -15.20 -3.37 -1.98
N ALA A 233 -16.43 -3.23 -2.50
CA ALA A 233 -16.94 -4.08 -3.57
C ALA A 233 -16.07 -4.01 -4.84
N ALA A 234 -15.57 -2.82 -5.18
CA ALA A 234 -14.63 -2.65 -6.29
C ALA A 234 -13.29 -3.36 -6.04
N ARG A 235 -12.76 -3.31 -4.80
CA ARG A 235 -11.52 -4.02 -4.42
C ARG A 235 -11.74 -5.53 -4.43
N GLU A 236 -12.85 -6.00 -3.89
CA GLU A 236 -13.24 -7.40 -3.90
C GLU A 236 -13.32 -7.97 -5.32
N ALA A 237 -13.91 -7.21 -6.25
CA ALA A 237 -13.93 -7.57 -7.67
C ALA A 237 -12.52 -7.63 -8.30
N GLU A 238 -11.60 -6.74 -7.91
CA GLU A 238 -10.22 -6.77 -8.37
C GLU A 238 -9.44 -7.96 -7.78
N LEU A 239 -9.61 -8.24 -6.48
CA LEU A 239 -9.04 -9.41 -5.82
C LEU A 239 -9.52 -10.72 -6.48
N ALA A 240 -10.78 -10.78 -6.91
CA ALA A 240 -11.33 -11.92 -7.64
C ALA A 240 -10.62 -12.13 -9.00
N LYS A 241 -10.30 -11.05 -9.73
CA LYS A 241 -9.49 -11.15 -10.98
C LYS A 241 -8.08 -11.68 -10.73
N HIS A 242 -7.54 -11.48 -9.52
CA HIS A 242 -6.25 -12.00 -9.11
C HIS A 242 -6.32 -13.42 -8.53
N GLY A 243 -7.51 -14.03 -8.48
CA GLY A 243 -7.70 -15.43 -8.11
C GLY A 243 -8.24 -15.67 -6.70
N LEU A 244 -8.58 -14.62 -5.94
CA LEU A 244 -9.23 -14.78 -4.63
C LEU A 244 -10.67 -15.30 -4.81
N ARG A 245 -11.03 -16.42 -4.17
CA ARG A 245 -12.34 -17.08 -4.32
C ARG A 245 -13.07 -17.16 -2.99
N ILE A 246 -14.28 -16.62 -2.91
CA ILE A 246 -15.12 -16.71 -1.71
C ILE A 246 -16.14 -17.88 -1.76
N GLY A 247 -16.29 -18.50 -2.94
CA GLY A 247 -17.33 -19.49 -3.26
C GLY A 247 -18.64 -18.80 -3.67
N ASP A 248 -19.53 -19.51 -4.35
CA ASP A 248 -20.84 -18.96 -4.69
C ASP A 248 -21.66 -18.70 -3.40
N ALA A 249 -22.23 -17.50 -3.29
CA ALA A 249 -23.18 -17.16 -2.22
C ALA A 249 -24.47 -18.02 -2.24
N SER A 250 -24.63 -18.93 -3.21
CA SER A 250 -25.81 -19.76 -3.43
C SER A 250 -25.78 -21.15 -2.77
N MET A 251 -24.71 -21.54 -2.06
CA MET A 251 -24.64 -22.87 -1.39
C MET A 251 -24.86 -22.83 0.13
N THR A 252 -25.54 -21.80 0.65
CA THR A 252 -25.98 -21.74 2.06
C THR A 252 -27.48 -21.95 2.26
N THR A 253 -28.16 -22.54 1.27
CA THR A 253 -29.57 -22.92 1.36
C THR A 253 -29.80 -24.27 0.69
N VAL A 254 -29.32 -25.35 1.29
CA VAL A 254 -29.99 -26.67 1.37
C VAL A 254 -29.17 -27.53 2.35
N ALA A 255 -29.65 -27.61 3.60
CA ALA A 255 -29.58 -28.79 4.46
C ALA A 255 -30.31 -28.43 5.78
N ALA A 256 -31.64 -28.48 5.72
CA ALA A 256 -32.52 -28.78 6.84
C ALA A 256 -33.48 -29.88 6.38
#